data_AF-A0A432MDW5-F1
#
_entry.id   AF-A0A432MDW5-F1
#
_cell.length_a   1.000
_cell.length_b   1.000
_cell.length_c   1.000
_cell.angle_alpha   90.00
_cell.angle_beta   90.00
_cell.angle_gamma   90.00
#
_symmetry.space_group_name_H-M   'P 1'
#
loop_
_entity.id
_entity.type
_entity.pdbx_description
1 polymer ?
#
loop_
_entity_poly.entity_id
_entity_poly.type
_entity_poly.pdbx_seq_one_letter_code
_entity_poly.pdbx_strand_id
1 'polypeptide(L)'
;MNHRNVLVLFAISAFAGCGESWEAETYPASGRLTINGDPAEGALVQLHAIGEPPDERNSRPWGKVRSDGTYTLSTYRNEDGAPAGEYALTITWPPDSSVPSLDDRLGFTYSDPGRSKWKVTIEEGENELPPITLTEPTLDHSSAGRRRPLGPMDVPSATVEGVGR
;
A
#
# COMPACT_ATOMS: atom_id res chain seq x y z
N MET A 1 17.91 21.92 42.30
CA MET A 1 17.78 20.94 41.19
C MET A 1 16.66 21.45 40.31
N ASN A 2 17.04 22.00 39.17
CA ASN A 2 16.21 22.91 38.41
C ASN A 2 15.46 22.10 37.36
N HIS A 3 14.16 21.90 37.55
CA HIS A 3 13.31 21.28 36.55
C HIS A 3 13.11 22.28 35.41
N ARG A 4 13.80 22.04 34.29
CA ARG A 4 13.64 22.80 33.05
C ARG A 4 12.32 22.39 32.42
N ASN A 5 11.31 23.25 32.53
CA ASN A 5 10.08 23.18 31.76
C ASN A 5 10.43 23.25 30.26
N VAL A 6 10.31 22.12 29.56
CA VAL A 6 10.35 22.09 28.10
C VAL A 6 8.90 22.20 27.63
N LEU A 7 8.46 23.44 27.45
CA LEU A 7 7.18 23.77 26.86
C LEU A 7 7.41 23.80 25.34
N VAL A 8 7.23 22.64 24.69
CA VAL A 8 7.24 22.55 23.22
C VAL A 8 5.94 23.18 22.73
N LEU A 9 6.01 24.47 22.41
CA LEU A 9 4.98 25.17 21.64
C LEU A 9 4.98 24.59 20.23
N PHE A 10 4.12 23.61 19.98
CA PHE A 10 3.79 23.13 18.64
C PHE A 10 2.96 24.24 17.97
N ALA A 11 3.63 25.05 17.15
CA ALA A 11 2.98 26.06 16.33
C ALA A 11 2.14 25.35 15.26
N ILE A 12 0.84 25.20 15.55
CA ILE A 12 -0.16 24.73 14.58
C ILE A 12 -0.33 25.86 13.55
N SER A 13 0.49 25.81 12.51
CA SER A 13 0.38 26.67 11.35
C SER A 13 -0.75 26.12 10.47
N ALA A 14 -1.98 26.56 10.74
CA ALA A 14 -3.14 26.28 9.88
C ALA A 14 -2.87 26.89 8.49
N PHE A 15 -2.43 26.06 7.55
CA PHE A 15 -2.44 26.40 6.13
C PHE A 15 -3.90 26.43 5.67
N ALA A 16 -4.48 27.62 5.58
CA ALA A 16 -5.67 27.83 4.76
C ALA A 16 -5.27 27.58 3.30
N GLY A 17 -5.54 26.37 2.82
CA GLY A 17 -5.10 25.86 1.54
C GLY A 17 -5.82 26.52 0.36
N CYS A 18 -5.05 26.82 -0.68
CA CYS A 18 -5.56 27.05 -2.02
C CYS A 18 -6.03 25.69 -2.57
N GLY A 19 -7.27 25.32 -2.32
CA GLY A 19 -7.92 24.16 -2.95
C GLY A 19 -8.60 24.58 -4.25
N GLU A 20 -8.71 23.67 -5.21
CA GLU A 20 -9.66 23.89 -6.31
C GLU A 20 -11.10 23.78 -5.79
N SER A 21 -12.08 24.40 -6.45
CA SER A 21 -13.47 24.44 -5.95
C SER A 21 -14.15 23.07 -5.82
N TRP A 22 -13.58 22.05 -6.47
CA TRP A 22 -14.07 20.68 -6.43
C TRP A 22 -13.39 19.85 -5.34
N GLU A 23 -12.31 20.33 -4.70
CA GLU A 23 -11.61 19.61 -3.65
C GLU A 23 -12.34 19.76 -2.30
N ALA A 24 -12.54 18.65 -1.61
CA ALA A 24 -12.95 18.66 -0.21
C ALA A 24 -11.79 19.00 0.73
N GLU A 25 -12.09 19.48 1.94
CA GLU A 25 -11.08 19.67 2.96
C GLU A 25 -10.44 18.33 3.36
N THR A 26 -9.13 18.34 3.62
CA THR A 26 -8.35 17.14 3.95
C THR A 26 -7.78 17.25 5.34
N TYR A 27 -7.70 16.09 5.98
CA TYR A 27 -7.23 15.92 7.35
C TYR A 27 -6.05 14.98 7.38
N PRO A 28 -4.93 15.34 8.06
CA PRO A 28 -3.77 14.48 8.17
C PRO A 28 -4.15 13.08 8.65
N ALA A 29 -3.72 12.06 7.90
CA ALA A 29 -4.04 10.68 8.18
C ALA A 29 -2.85 9.78 7.87
N SER A 30 -2.48 8.92 8.82
CA SER A 30 -1.33 8.03 8.69
C SER A 30 -1.62 6.66 9.30
N GLY A 31 -0.81 5.66 8.96
CA GLY A 31 -0.95 4.32 9.51
C GLY A 31 0.29 3.46 9.30
N ARG A 32 0.16 2.17 9.61
CA ARG A 32 1.24 1.18 9.48
C ARG A 32 0.71 -0.11 8.86
N LEU A 33 1.48 -0.69 7.94
CA LEU A 33 1.20 -1.96 7.31
C LEU A 33 2.40 -2.90 7.44
N THR A 34 2.13 -4.10 7.96
CA THR A 34 3.09 -5.21 7.97
C THR A 34 2.46 -6.45 7.34
N ILE A 35 3.28 -7.23 6.64
CA ILE A 35 2.86 -8.48 6.00
C ILE A 35 3.86 -9.54 6.42
N ASN A 36 3.35 -10.62 7.01
CA ASN A 36 4.15 -11.69 7.62
C ASN A 36 5.17 -11.19 8.65
N GLY A 37 4.86 -10.12 9.36
CA GLY A 37 5.73 -9.54 10.40
C GLY A 37 6.76 -8.51 9.89
N ASP A 38 6.92 -8.37 8.57
CA ASP A 38 7.85 -7.41 7.97
C ASP A 38 7.12 -6.14 7.45
N PRO A 39 7.79 -4.97 7.44
CA PRO A 39 7.32 -3.80 6.71
C PRO A 39 7.03 -4.10 5.24
N ALA A 40 5.81 -3.80 4.79
CA ALA A 40 5.38 -4.03 3.41
C ALA A 40 5.80 -2.88 2.49
N GLU A 41 7.11 -2.58 2.41
CA GLU A 41 7.61 -1.45 1.63
C GLU A 41 7.13 -1.49 0.17
N GLY A 42 6.62 -0.36 -0.30
CA GLY A 42 6.09 -0.20 -1.65
C GLY A 42 4.67 -0.70 -1.86
N ALA A 43 4.03 -1.31 -0.85
CA ALA A 43 2.60 -1.57 -0.89
C ALA A 43 1.82 -0.25 -0.95
N LEU A 44 0.67 -0.29 -1.63
CA LEU A 44 -0.25 0.82 -1.77
C LEU A 44 -1.50 0.54 -0.94
N VAL A 45 -1.83 1.49 -0.08
CA VAL A 45 -3.09 1.57 0.64
C VAL A 45 -3.98 2.55 -0.11
N GLN A 46 -5.22 2.16 -0.40
CA GLN A 46 -6.18 3.05 -1.05
C GLN A 46 -7.53 2.99 -0.34
N LEU A 47 -8.13 4.16 -0.13
CA LEU A 47 -9.43 4.33 0.47
C LEU A 47 -10.50 4.52 -0.62
N HIS A 48 -11.62 3.83 -0.46
CA HIS A 48 -12.80 3.93 -1.32
C HIS A 48 -13.98 4.34 -0.46
N ALA A 49 -14.64 5.44 -0.81
CA ALA A 49 -15.74 5.96 0.00
C ALA A 49 -16.87 4.95 0.14
N ILE A 50 -17.42 4.84 1.34
CA ILE A 50 -18.61 4.07 1.66
C ILE A 50 -19.78 5.06 1.72
N GLY A 51 -20.65 5.02 0.71
CA GLY A 51 -21.79 5.93 0.63
C GLY A 51 -21.52 7.10 -0.31
N GLU A 52 -21.59 8.32 0.21
CA GLU A 52 -21.39 9.55 -0.58
C GLU A 52 -19.91 9.70 -1.00
N PRO A 53 -19.65 10.17 -2.23
CA PRO A 53 -18.29 10.48 -2.66
C PRO A 53 -17.75 11.68 -1.84
N PRO A 54 -16.43 11.72 -1.55
CA PRO A 54 -15.85 12.79 -0.75
C PRO A 54 -15.84 14.13 -1.49
N ASP A 55 -15.89 14.10 -2.82
CA ASP A 55 -15.83 15.26 -3.70
C ASP A 55 -16.47 14.95 -5.07
N GLU A 56 -16.58 15.95 -5.94
CA GLU A 56 -17.21 15.83 -7.27
C GLU A 56 -16.57 14.76 -8.18
N ARG A 57 -15.28 14.46 -7.98
CA ARG A 57 -14.50 13.48 -8.75
C ARG A 57 -14.42 12.13 -8.05
N ASN A 58 -15.01 11.99 -6.87
CA ASN A 58 -14.92 10.80 -6.03
C ASN A 58 -13.45 10.38 -5.82
N SER A 59 -12.62 11.34 -5.41
CA SER A 59 -11.17 11.10 -5.24
C SER A 59 -10.94 9.98 -4.23
N ARG A 60 -9.83 9.27 -4.44
CA ARG A 60 -9.45 8.10 -3.63
C ARG A 60 -8.18 8.43 -2.88
N PRO A 61 -8.25 8.71 -1.57
CA PRO A 61 -7.06 8.87 -0.75
C PRO A 61 -6.19 7.62 -0.84
N TRP A 62 -4.88 7.81 -0.91
CA TRP A 62 -3.92 6.73 -1.07
C TRP A 62 -2.62 7.00 -0.31
N GLY A 63 -1.87 5.95 -0.02
CA GLY A 63 -0.58 6.04 0.64
C GLY A 63 0.35 4.91 0.21
N LYS A 64 1.63 5.24 0.00
CA LYS A 64 2.68 4.25 -0.23
C LYS A 64 3.35 3.91 1.09
N VAL A 65 3.48 2.62 1.38
CA VAL A 65 4.17 2.12 2.56
C VAL A 65 5.67 2.31 2.41
N ARG A 66 6.29 2.92 3.41
CA ARG A 66 7.73 3.21 3.51
C ARG A 66 8.48 1.99 4.05
N SER A 67 9.81 2.06 4.03
CA SER A 67 10.71 1.01 4.52
C SER A 67 10.53 0.69 6.01
N ASP A 68 10.03 1.64 6.81
CA ASP A 68 9.72 1.44 8.21
C ASP A 68 8.31 0.87 8.46
N GLY A 69 7.53 0.65 7.41
CA GLY A 69 6.17 0.11 7.44
C GLY A 69 5.07 1.16 7.61
N THR A 70 5.43 2.45 7.72
CA THR A 70 4.45 3.54 7.83
C THR A 70 3.95 4.00 6.47
N TYR A 71 2.78 4.63 6.43
CA TYR A 71 2.28 5.37 5.27
C TYR A 71 1.56 6.64 5.73
N THR A 72 1.62 7.68 4.90
CA THR A 72 0.81 8.90 5.04
C THR A 72 -0.16 8.95 3.87
N LEU A 73 -1.42 9.30 4.13
CA LEU A 73 -2.41 9.44 3.07
C LEU A 73 -2.23 10.77 2.32
N SER A 74 -2.53 10.71 1.04
CA SER A 74 -2.55 11.80 0.07
C SER A 74 -3.83 11.68 -0.74
N THR A 75 -4.50 12.79 -1.01
CA THR A 75 -5.71 12.84 -1.84
C THR A 75 -5.48 13.69 -3.08
N TYR A 76 -5.14 14.96 -2.91
CA TYR A 76 -4.96 15.89 -4.04
C TYR A 76 -3.49 16.27 -4.21
N ARG A 77 -2.78 16.41 -3.08
CA ARG A 77 -1.36 16.74 -3.01
C ARG A 77 -0.61 15.74 -2.14
N ASN A 78 0.72 15.81 -2.20
CA ASN A 78 1.55 14.91 -1.42
C ASN A 78 1.36 15.17 0.08
N GLU A 79 0.96 14.12 0.82
CA GLU A 79 0.79 14.09 2.27
C GLU A 79 -0.21 15.13 2.81
N ASP A 80 -1.21 15.52 2.02
CA ASP A 80 -2.29 16.41 2.45
C ASP A 80 -3.37 15.72 3.28
N GLY A 81 -3.37 14.38 3.32
CA GLY A 81 -4.29 13.58 4.11
C GLY A 81 -5.49 13.08 3.31
N ALA A 82 -6.64 12.98 3.97
CA ALA A 82 -7.87 12.43 3.40
C ALA A 82 -9.09 13.28 3.81
N PRO A 83 -10.12 13.42 2.95
CA PRO A 83 -11.37 14.04 3.36
C PRO A 83 -12.06 13.23 4.46
N ALA A 84 -12.78 13.92 5.35
CA ALA A 84 -13.57 13.26 6.38
C ALA A 84 -14.62 12.35 5.75
N GLY A 85 -14.84 11.18 6.34
CA GLY A 85 -15.79 10.19 5.81
C GLY A 85 -15.49 8.75 6.21
N GLU A 86 -16.36 7.86 5.80
CA GLU A 86 -16.20 6.41 5.97
C GLU A 86 -15.65 5.77 4.69
N TYR A 87 -14.65 4.91 4.83
CA TYR A 87 -13.93 4.32 3.71
C TYR A 87 -13.73 2.82 3.88
N ALA A 88 -13.82 2.08 2.77
CA ALA A 88 -13.29 0.74 2.61
C ALA A 88 -11.82 0.84 2.21
N LEU A 89 -10.94 0.20 2.97
CA LEU A 89 -9.50 0.21 2.68
C LEU A 89 -9.11 -1.00 1.85
N THR A 90 -8.35 -0.78 0.79
CA THR A 90 -7.80 -1.83 -0.07
C THR A 90 -6.29 -1.77 -0.05
N ILE A 91 -5.66 -2.91 -0.32
CA ILE A 91 -4.21 -3.06 -0.34
C ILE A 91 -3.82 -3.76 -1.64
N THR A 92 -2.87 -3.17 -2.35
CA THR A 92 -2.16 -3.82 -3.45
C THR A 92 -0.66 -3.71 -3.21
N TRP A 93 0.10 -4.68 -3.69
CA TRP A 93 1.54 -4.68 -3.54
C TRP A 93 2.24 -4.99 -4.86
N PRO A 94 2.37 -3.98 -5.74
CA PRO A 94 3.07 -4.15 -7.00
C PRO A 94 4.58 -4.41 -6.78
N PRO A 95 5.27 -5.04 -7.73
CA PRO A 95 6.71 -5.26 -7.65
C PRO A 95 7.51 -3.94 -7.59
N ASP A 96 7.03 -2.92 -8.30
CA ASP A 96 7.50 -1.53 -8.24
C ASP A 96 6.27 -0.61 -8.33
N SER A 97 6.07 0.22 -7.30
CA SER A 97 4.92 1.13 -7.22
C SER A 97 5.07 2.39 -8.08
N SER A 98 6.23 2.60 -8.71
CA SER A 98 6.56 3.78 -9.52
C SER A 98 6.13 3.60 -10.97
N VAL A 99 5.78 2.37 -11.35
CA VAL A 99 5.35 2.00 -12.69
C VAL A 99 4.01 1.28 -12.63
N PRO A 100 3.10 1.52 -13.60
CA PRO A 100 1.90 0.70 -13.72
C PRO A 100 2.28 -0.77 -13.87
N SER A 101 1.72 -1.63 -13.03
CA SER A 101 1.91 -3.07 -13.10
C SER A 101 0.58 -3.79 -13.06
N LEU A 102 0.51 -4.91 -13.79
CA LEU A 102 -0.59 -5.87 -13.71
C LEU A 102 -0.29 -6.99 -12.71
N ASP A 103 0.82 -6.90 -11.98
CA ASP A 103 1.20 -7.86 -10.95
C ASP A 103 0.94 -7.28 -9.55
N ASP A 104 0.36 -8.11 -8.69
CA ASP A 104 0.17 -7.85 -7.26
C ASP A 104 0.72 -9.04 -6.47
N ARG A 105 1.66 -8.79 -5.56
CA ARG A 105 2.22 -9.83 -4.68
C ARG A 105 1.12 -10.46 -3.83
N LEU A 106 0.04 -9.75 -3.52
CA LEU A 106 -1.09 -10.27 -2.74
C LEU A 106 -2.12 -11.03 -3.59
N GLY A 107 -1.85 -11.23 -4.88
CA GLY A 107 -2.71 -11.97 -5.80
C GLY A 107 -4.10 -11.35 -5.95
N PHE A 108 -4.24 -10.03 -5.79
CA PHE A 108 -5.50 -9.28 -5.86
C PHE A 108 -6.53 -9.66 -4.79
N THR A 109 -6.09 -10.30 -3.71
CA THR A 109 -6.99 -10.73 -2.61
C THR A 109 -7.59 -9.54 -1.86
N TYR A 110 -6.85 -8.43 -1.76
CA TYR A 110 -7.20 -7.25 -0.97
C TYR A 110 -7.48 -6.00 -1.80
N SER A 111 -7.58 -6.14 -3.13
CA SER A 111 -7.77 -5.01 -4.04
C SER A 111 -9.24 -4.65 -4.29
N ASP A 112 -10.17 -5.50 -3.84
CA ASP A 112 -11.60 -5.34 -4.09
C ASP A 112 -12.27 -4.60 -2.91
N PRO A 113 -12.76 -3.35 -3.11
CA PRO A 113 -13.39 -2.59 -2.05
C PRO A 113 -14.69 -3.23 -1.54
N GLY A 114 -15.42 -3.96 -2.38
CA GLY A 114 -16.66 -4.65 -1.99
C GLY A 114 -16.42 -5.86 -1.09
N ARG A 115 -15.18 -6.37 -1.05
CA ARG A 115 -14.73 -7.46 -0.17
C ARG A 115 -13.71 -7.01 0.86
N SER A 116 -13.52 -5.70 1.03
CA SER A 116 -12.58 -5.17 2.01
C SER A 116 -12.96 -5.63 3.42
N LYS A 117 -11.93 -6.02 4.18
CA LYS A 117 -12.05 -6.40 5.60
C LYS A 117 -11.91 -5.18 6.52
N TRP A 118 -11.47 -4.04 6.01
CA TRP A 118 -11.14 -2.86 6.80
C TRP A 118 -12.05 -1.70 6.42
N LYS A 119 -12.75 -1.21 7.44
CA LYS A 119 -13.47 0.05 7.38
C LYS A 119 -12.70 1.06 8.22
N VAL A 120 -12.46 2.23 7.64
CA VAL A 120 -11.71 3.31 8.25
C VAL A 120 -12.60 4.55 8.25
N THR A 121 -12.59 5.28 9.36
CA THR A 121 -13.25 6.58 9.48
C THR A 121 -12.16 7.63 9.57
N ILE A 122 -12.25 8.66 8.73
CA ILE A 122 -11.43 9.87 8.82
C ILE A 122 -12.30 10.94 9.46
N GLU A 123 -11.85 11.44 10.60
CA GLU A 123 -12.47 12.54 11.32
C GLU A 123 -11.76 13.87 11.03
N GLU A 124 -12.39 14.97 11.39
CA GLU A 124 -11.76 16.29 11.33
C GLU A 124 -10.58 16.35 12.31
N GLY A 125 -9.37 16.63 11.81
CA GLY A 125 -8.16 16.78 12.62
C GLY A 125 -7.07 15.76 12.29
N GLU A 126 -6.34 15.30 13.30
CA GLU A 126 -5.26 14.34 13.13
C GLU A 126 -5.77 12.91 13.29
N ASN A 127 -5.47 12.05 12.31
CA ASN A 127 -5.97 10.68 12.25
C ASN A 127 -4.82 9.67 12.25
N GLU A 128 -4.75 8.84 13.29
CA GLU A 128 -3.87 7.66 13.34
C GLU A 128 -4.70 6.39 13.10
N LEU A 129 -4.50 5.77 11.94
CA LEU A 129 -5.22 4.57 11.54
C LEU A 129 -4.70 3.34 12.29
N PRO A 130 -5.58 2.39 12.66
CA PRO A 130 -5.17 1.18 13.34
C PRO A 130 -4.16 0.39 12.48
N PRO A 131 -3.10 -0.16 13.09
CA PRO A 131 -2.07 -0.87 12.34
C PRO A 131 -2.65 -2.12 11.69
N ILE A 132 -2.36 -2.31 10.40
CA ILE A 132 -2.79 -3.48 9.64
C ILE A 132 -1.64 -4.49 9.63
N THR A 133 -1.97 -5.72 10.03
CA THR A 133 -1.04 -6.86 9.99
C THR A 133 -1.69 -7.98 9.19
N LEU A 134 -1.01 -8.44 8.15
CA LEU A 134 -1.45 -9.57 7.33
C LEU A 134 -0.55 -10.78 7.54
N THR A 135 -1.12 -11.96 7.36
CA THR A 135 -0.39 -13.23 7.28
C THR A 135 -0.79 -13.94 5.99
N GLU A 136 0.12 -13.92 5.03
CA GLU A 136 -0.03 -14.52 3.71
C GLU A 136 1.00 -15.66 3.56
N PRO A 137 0.60 -16.92 3.85
CA PRO A 137 1.53 -18.06 3.85
C PRO A 137 2.04 -18.42 2.45
N THR A 138 1.38 -17.96 1.39
CA THR A 138 1.80 -18.13 -0.01
C THR A 138 2.89 -17.12 -0.40
N LEU A 139 3.03 -16.02 0.35
CA LEU A 139 4.19 -15.13 0.29
C LEU A 139 5.31 -15.71 1.15
N ASP A 140 5.79 -16.88 0.72
CA ASP A 140 6.99 -17.49 1.24
C ASP A 140 8.14 -16.46 1.26
N HIS A 141 8.68 -16.17 2.46
CA HIS A 141 9.87 -15.34 2.71
C HIS A 141 11.17 -15.85 2.04
N SER A 142 11.11 -16.90 1.23
CA SER A 142 12.23 -17.62 0.63
C SER A 142 11.97 -17.99 -0.84
N SER A 143 11.55 -17.02 -1.67
CA SER A 143 11.68 -17.18 -3.14
C SER A 143 13.02 -16.70 -3.72
N ALA A 144 13.95 -16.21 -2.88
CA ALA A 144 15.32 -15.88 -3.29
C ALA A 144 16.20 -17.10 -3.67
N GLY A 145 15.68 -18.33 -3.69
CA GLY A 145 16.52 -19.52 -3.75
C GLY A 145 16.00 -20.75 -4.50
N ARG A 146 14.87 -20.70 -5.23
CA ARG A 146 14.46 -21.84 -6.08
C ARG A 146 14.87 -21.64 -7.54
N ARG A 147 16.19 -21.56 -7.77
CA ARG A 147 16.75 -22.10 -9.02
C ARG A 147 16.38 -23.58 -9.04
N ARG A 148 15.39 -23.97 -9.84
CA ARG A 148 15.29 -25.38 -10.25
C ARG A 148 16.66 -25.72 -10.85
N PRO A 149 17.42 -26.70 -10.35
CA PRO A 149 18.51 -27.23 -11.16
C PRO A 149 17.86 -27.68 -12.47
N LEU A 150 18.29 -27.09 -13.58
CA LEU A 150 18.02 -27.64 -14.90
C LEU A 150 18.55 -29.07 -14.84
N GLY A 151 17.65 -30.04 -14.74
CA GLY A 151 18.01 -31.44 -14.91
C GLY A 151 18.71 -31.58 -16.26
N PRO A 152 19.65 -32.54 -16.40
CA PRO A 152 20.30 -32.77 -17.68
C PRO A 152 19.22 -32.96 -18.74
N MET A 153 19.28 -32.15 -19.79
CA MET A 153 18.46 -32.31 -20.98
C MET A 153 18.77 -33.70 -21.54
N ASP A 154 17.83 -34.64 -21.43
CA ASP A 154 17.88 -35.89 -22.15
C ASP A 154 17.85 -35.56 -23.65
N VAL A 155 19.04 -35.49 -24.25
CA VAL A 155 19.22 -35.51 -25.69
C VAL A 155 18.93 -36.92 -26.17
N PRO A 156 17.89 -37.15 -26.98
CA PRO A 156 17.68 -38.47 -27.57
C PRO A 156 18.88 -38.80 -28.48
N SER A 157 19.54 -39.90 -28.14
CA SER A 157 20.67 -40.46 -28.86
C SER A 157 20.24 -40.79 -30.30
N ALA A 158 20.76 -40.06 -31.27
CA ALA A 158 20.58 -40.37 -32.68
C ALA A 158 21.40 -41.62 -33.02
N THR A 159 20.71 -42.74 -33.25
CA THR A 159 21.28 -43.93 -33.88
C THR A 159 21.59 -43.58 -35.34
N VAL A 160 22.88 -43.47 -35.67
CA VAL A 160 23.33 -43.48 -37.07
C VAL A 160 23.54 -44.94 -37.46
N GLU A 161 22.54 -45.54 -38.08
CA GLU A 161 22.73 -46.81 -38.78
C GLU A 161 23.55 -46.57 -40.05
N GLY A 162 24.78 -47.09 -40.06
CA GLY A 162 25.62 -47.12 -41.24
C GLY A 162 25.10 -48.17 -42.23
N VAL A 163 24.59 -47.71 -43.37
CA VAL A 163 24.41 -48.56 -44.56
C VAL A 163 25.73 -48.57 -45.32
N GLY A 164 26.46 -49.68 -45.17
CA GLY A 164 27.51 -50.08 -46.09
C GLY A 164 26.96 -51.15 -47.03
N ARG A 165 26.86 -50.82 -48.32
CA ARG A 165 27.28 -51.61 -49.50
C ARG A 165 26.82 -50.94 -50.78
#